data_AF-A0A660XUN1-F1
#
_entry.id   AF-A0A660XUN1-F1
#
_cell.length_a   1.000
_cell.length_b   1.000
_cell.length_c   1.000
_cell.angle_alpha   90.00
_cell.angle_beta   90.00
_cell.angle_gamma   90.00
#
_symmetry.space_group_name_H-M   'P 1'
#
loop_
_entity.id
_entity.type
_entity.pdbx_description
1 polymer ?
#
loop_
_entity_poly.entity_id
_entity_poly.type
_entity_poly.pdbx_seq_one_letter_code
_entity_poly.pdbx_strand_id
1 'polypeptide(L)'
;REKYGNAQFSWGGAMEHQTCTSLGANTYKKTFNELTICHELAQQWWGDMITCADWHNIWLNEGFARYSEALWREHTDGEKGYHDYMNIINRPELWQDGPVYIQNTSSVNSIFNLLVYDKGAWILHMLRHVVGDSTFWNIFRAYRDAHYMGTATTEDFQKICESVSGKSLDWFFRQWVYNTGMPDYKVSWRRRKTGVSNWQLTLVLDQMQSKTNRFKMPVDILVQLENSDTLIVVQDSLLSQEFVFNFNEMPKDITVDPDNWILKTIRYSSIDPDVGYLPDRFLLSVPYPNPFNASVRLSVYLPFDADSKITVYDINGRLVDRIQLYRQKGCSDLEWTPVNLPSGVYVIRLENDWTDFARKIVYLK
;
A
#
# COMPACT_ATOMS: atom_id res chain seq x y z
N ARG A 1 -39.85 -23.27 -6.94
CA ARG A 1 -39.05 -22.13 -6.44
C ARG A 1 -38.37 -22.60 -5.18
N GLU A 2 -37.05 -22.46 -5.13
CA GLU A 2 -36.28 -22.67 -3.91
C GLU A 2 -36.71 -21.63 -2.85
N LYS A 3 -36.75 -22.04 -1.59
CA LYS A 3 -37.14 -21.17 -0.47
C LYS A 3 -35.88 -20.85 0.34
N TYR A 4 -35.80 -19.63 0.85
CA TYR A 4 -34.77 -19.22 1.79
C TYR A 4 -35.43 -18.90 3.13
N GLY A 5 -34.90 -19.48 4.21
CA GLY A 5 -35.38 -19.29 5.57
C GLY A 5 -34.32 -18.74 6.50
N ASN A 6 -34.76 -18.24 7.65
CA ASN A 6 -33.89 -17.89 8.76
C ASN A 6 -34.39 -18.60 10.03
N ALA A 7 -33.50 -19.27 10.75
CA ALA A 7 -33.79 -19.90 12.04
C ALA A 7 -33.13 -19.12 13.17
N GLN A 8 -33.89 -18.64 14.14
CA GLN A 8 -33.33 -17.91 15.28
C GLN A 8 -32.87 -18.86 16.39
N PHE A 9 -31.71 -18.60 16.99
CA PHE A 9 -31.21 -19.34 18.15
C PHE A 9 -30.80 -18.41 19.32
N SER A 10 -30.65 -18.96 20.52
CA SER A 10 -30.60 -18.18 21.78
C SER A 10 -29.25 -17.53 22.12
N TRP A 11 -28.15 -17.96 21.50
CA TRP A 11 -26.79 -17.46 21.74
C TRP A 11 -26.33 -16.53 20.60
N GLY A 12 -25.13 -15.97 20.70
CA GLY A 12 -24.59 -15.01 19.71
C GLY A 12 -23.99 -15.69 18.47
N GLY A 13 -23.80 -14.91 17.41
CA GLY A 13 -23.24 -15.37 16.14
C GLY A 13 -24.31 -15.68 15.09
N ALA A 14 -23.87 -16.31 14.00
CA ALA A 14 -24.69 -16.77 12.90
C ALA A 14 -23.98 -17.95 12.20
N MET A 15 -24.70 -18.67 11.36
CA MET A 15 -24.17 -19.80 10.59
C MET A 15 -24.96 -19.96 9.29
N GLU A 16 -24.23 -20.09 8.19
CA GLU A 16 -24.64 -19.99 6.80
C GLU A 16 -25.35 -21.22 6.23
N HIS A 17 -25.92 -22.11 7.07
CA HIS A 17 -26.51 -23.37 6.61
C HIS A 17 -27.37 -23.21 5.34
N GLN A 18 -27.02 -23.98 4.30
CA GLN A 18 -27.64 -23.90 2.99
C GLN A 18 -29.18 -23.85 3.05
N THR A 19 -29.78 -22.84 2.42
CA THR A 19 -31.22 -22.56 2.37
C THR A 19 -31.91 -22.15 3.69
N CYS A 20 -31.23 -22.22 4.84
CA CYS A 20 -31.79 -21.85 6.14
C CYS A 20 -30.74 -21.34 7.14
N THR A 21 -30.38 -20.06 7.01
CA THR A 21 -29.38 -19.42 7.86
C THR A 21 -29.81 -19.40 9.33
N SER A 22 -28.91 -19.83 10.22
CA SER A 22 -29.12 -19.74 11.66
C SER A 22 -28.62 -18.40 12.17
N LEU A 23 -29.46 -17.63 12.85
CA LEU A 23 -29.15 -16.27 13.32
C LEU A 23 -29.34 -16.16 14.83
N GLY A 24 -28.33 -15.66 15.54
CA GLY A 24 -28.39 -15.46 16.97
C GLY A 24 -29.44 -14.43 17.40
N ALA A 25 -29.93 -14.54 18.63
CA ALA A 25 -31.00 -13.68 19.15
C ALA A 25 -30.63 -12.19 19.12
N ASN A 26 -29.33 -11.87 19.19
CA ASN A 26 -28.81 -10.51 19.15
C ASN A 26 -28.88 -9.89 17.75
N THR A 27 -28.90 -10.69 16.67
CA THR A 27 -29.05 -10.19 15.30
C THR A 27 -30.36 -9.42 15.11
N TYR A 28 -31.38 -9.74 15.92
CA TYR A 28 -32.71 -9.15 15.86
C TYR A 28 -33.02 -8.15 16.99
N LYS A 29 -32.06 -7.79 17.88
CA LYS A 29 -32.29 -6.89 19.02
C LYS A 29 -31.58 -5.54 18.87
N LYS A 30 -32.34 -4.45 19.10
CA LYS A 30 -31.98 -3.03 19.30
C LYS A 30 -31.29 -2.26 18.15
N THR A 31 -30.65 -2.93 17.20
CA THR A 31 -30.38 -2.43 15.84
C THR A 31 -30.34 -3.68 14.99
N PHE A 32 -31.24 -3.80 14.01
CA PHE A 32 -31.27 -4.92 13.07
C PHE A 32 -29.86 -5.07 12.47
N ASN A 33 -29.16 -6.17 12.75
CA ASN A 33 -27.80 -6.36 12.24
C ASN A 33 -27.86 -6.89 10.81
N GLU A 34 -28.31 -5.99 9.93
CA GLU A 34 -28.46 -6.18 8.49
C GLU A 34 -27.18 -6.72 7.85
N LEU A 35 -26.02 -6.28 8.33
CA LEU A 35 -24.72 -6.72 7.83
C LEU A 35 -24.46 -8.20 8.13
N THR A 36 -24.80 -8.68 9.32
CA THR A 36 -24.73 -10.14 9.59
C THR A 36 -25.65 -10.91 8.64
N ILE A 37 -26.88 -10.45 8.40
CA ILE A 37 -27.77 -11.14 7.45
C ILE A 37 -27.18 -11.13 6.04
N CYS A 38 -26.59 -10.00 5.62
CA CYS A 38 -25.91 -9.88 4.34
C CYS A 38 -24.72 -10.85 4.23
N HIS A 39 -23.88 -10.94 5.26
CA HIS A 39 -22.74 -11.86 5.34
C HIS A 39 -23.20 -13.30 5.14
N GLU A 40 -24.14 -13.76 5.94
CA GLU A 40 -24.63 -15.14 5.86
C GLU A 40 -25.35 -15.43 4.53
N LEU A 41 -26.05 -14.45 3.95
CA LEU A 41 -26.68 -14.62 2.65
C LEU A 41 -25.63 -14.70 1.53
N ALA A 42 -24.54 -13.93 1.62
CA ALA A 42 -23.45 -13.96 0.65
C ALA A 42 -22.74 -15.31 0.60
N GLN A 43 -22.66 -16.01 1.74
CA GLN A 43 -22.12 -17.37 1.84
C GLN A 43 -22.86 -18.38 0.95
N GLN A 44 -24.12 -18.13 0.56
CA GLN A 44 -24.82 -18.99 -0.41
C GLN A 44 -24.06 -19.09 -1.75
N TRP A 45 -23.35 -18.03 -2.15
CA TRP A 45 -22.45 -18.05 -3.32
C TRP A 45 -21.00 -18.38 -2.92
N TRP A 46 -20.51 -17.73 -1.87
CA TRP A 46 -19.09 -17.74 -1.50
C TRP A 46 -18.83 -18.52 -0.23
N GLY A 47 -19.34 -19.75 -0.15
CA GLY A 47 -19.09 -20.66 0.97
C GLY A 47 -19.83 -21.99 0.82
N ASP A 48 -21.07 -21.91 0.32
CA ASP A 48 -21.92 -23.07 -0.01
C ASP A 48 -21.74 -23.48 -1.48
N MET A 49 -22.01 -22.56 -2.43
CA MET A 49 -21.92 -22.87 -3.87
C MET A 49 -20.47 -23.07 -4.33
N ILE A 50 -19.54 -22.28 -3.78
CA ILE A 50 -18.10 -22.44 -3.94
C ILE A 50 -17.53 -22.47 -2.55
N THR A 51 -17.07 -23.64 -2.11
CA THR A 51 -16.50 -23.79 -0.77
C THR A 51 -14.98 -23.84 -0.81
N CYS A 52 -14.31 -23.42 0.26
CA CYS A 52 -12.86 -23.61 0.36
C CYS A 52 -12.51 -25.10 0.34
N ALA A 53 -11.46 -25.49 -0.41
CA ALA A 53 -11.04 -26.89 -0.53
C ALA A 53 -10.58 -27.49 0.81
N ASP A 54 -10.05 -26.65 1.69
CA ASP A 54 -9.70 -26.97 3.07
C ASP A 54 -9.70 -25.70 3.94
N TRP A 55 -9.57 -25.87 5.25
CA TRP A 55 -9.59 -24.76 6.21
C TRP A 55 -8.39 -23.79 6.11
N HIS A 56 -7.33 -24.11 5.37
CA HIS A 56 -6.25 -23.14 5.13
C HIS A 56 -6.73 -22.01 4.21
N ASN A 57 -7.69 -22.33 3.34
CA ASN A 57 -8.28 -21.47 2.33
C ASN A 57 -9.58 -20.78 2.80
N ILE A 58 -9.92 -20.86 4.09
CA ILE A 58 -11.20 -20.38 4.64
C ILE A 58 -11.50 -18.89 4.35
N TRP A 59 -10.46 -18.09 4.10
CA TRP A 59 -10.61 -16.68 3.74
C TRP A 59 -11.34 -16.48 2.40
N LEU A 60 -11.32 -17.47 1.50
CA LEU A 60 -12.12 -17.44 0.27
C LEU A 60 -13.62 -17.45 0.56
N ASN A 61 -14.04 -18.04 1.68
CA ASN A 61 -15.43 -17.99 2.09
C ASN A 61 -15.68 -16.70 2.88
N GLU A 62 -15.02 -16.58 4.03
CA GLU A 62 -15.31 -15.53 5.02
C GLU A 62 -14.90 -14.14 4.56
N GLY A 63 -13.82 -14.02 3.78
CA GLY A 63 -13.38 -12.76 3.20
C GLY A 63 -14.32 -12.27 2.10
N PHE A 64 -14.88 -13.16 1.28
CA PHE A 64 -15.87 -12.81 0.25
C PHE A 64 -17.22 -12.41 0.87
N ALA A 65 -17.65 -13.13 1.91
CA ALA A 65 -18.85 -12.78 2.66
C ALA A 65 -18.69 -11.43 3.37
N ARG A 66 -17.55 -11.19 4.05
CA ARG A 66 -17.23 -9.90 4.66
C ARG A 66 -17.12 -8.77 3.64
N TYR A 67 -16.57 -9.03 2.45
CA TYR A 67 -16.52 -8.04 1.36
C TYR A 67 -17.91 -7.73 0.82
N SER A 68 -18.83 -8.71 0.81
CA SER A 68 -20.21 -8.50 0.38
C SER A 68 -20.97 -7.56 1.31
N GLU A 69 -20.62 -7.50 2.60
CA GLU A 69 -21.11 -6.45 3.50
C GLU A 69 -20.71 -5.05 3.01
N ALA A 70 -19.48 -4.87 2.53
CA ALA A 70 -19.02 -3.60 1.95
C ALA A 70 -19.84 -3.25 0.69
N LEU A 71 -20.10 -4.22 -0.18
CA LEU A 71 -20.91 -4.03 -1.38
C LEU A 71 -22.37 -3.70 -1.05
N TRP A 72 -22.90 -4.24 0.04
CA TRP A 72 -24.21 -3.84 0.53
C TRP A 72 -24.22 -2.38 0.97
N ARG A 73 -23.18 -1.92 1.66
CA ARG A 73 -23.02 -0.49 2.00
C ARG A 73 -22.88 0.39 0.76
N GLU A 74 -22.16 -0.08 -0.27
CA GLU A 74 -22.10 0.61 -1.56
C GLU A 74 -23.50 0.76 -2.18
N HIS A 75 -24.32 -0.30 -2.09
CA HIS A 75 -25.68 -0.30 -2.63
C HIS A 75 -26.63 0.64 -1.88
N THR A 76 -26.60 0.66 -0.54
CA THR A 76 -27.53 1.46 0.27
C THR A 76 -27.09 2.91 0.45
N ASP A 77 -25.79 3.12 0.64
CA ASP A 77 -25.22 4.39 1.11
C ASP A 77 -24.25 5.01 0.07
N GLY A 78 -24.09 4.37 -1.10
CA GLY A 78 -23.22 4.80 -2.18
C GLY A 78 -21.74 4.55 -1.90
N GLU A 79 -20.87 5.10 -2.76
CA GLU A 79 -19.41 4.97 -2.68
C GLU A 79 -18.85 5.37 -1.31
N LYS A 80 -19.39 6.43 -0.69
CA LYS A 80 -18.98 6.83 0.66
C LYS A 80 -19.24 5.71 1.68
N GLY A 81 -20.40 5.04 1.61
CA GLY A 81 -20.72 3.94 2.51
C GLY A 81 -19.78 2.75 2.37
N TYR A 82 -19.37 2.45 1.13
CA TYR A 82 -18.37 1.43 0.84
C TYR A 82 -17.04 1.74 1.53
N HIS A 83 -16.47 2.94 1.30
CA HIS A 83 -15.19 3.32 1.88
C HIS A 83 -15.25 3.50 3.40
N ASP A 84 -16.34 4.05 3.94
CA ASP A 84 -16.56 4.11 5.39
C ASP A 84 -16.53 2.71 6.02
N TYR A 85 -17.18 1.73 5.39
CA TYR A 85 -17.19 0.35 5.87
C TYR A 85 -15.81 -0.32 5.78
N MET A 86 -15.13 -0.20 4.63
CA MET A 86 -13.76 -0.72 4.49
C MET A 86 -12.83 -0.14 5.58
N ASN A 87 -12.95 1.16 5.86
CA ASN A 87 -12.21 1.83 6.93
C ASN A 87 -12.54 1.29 8.33
N ILE A 88 -13.81 0.96 8.62
CA ILE A 88 -14.22 0.36 9.90
C ILE A 88 -13.54 -1.00 10.13
N ILE A 89 -13.38 -1.80 9.08
CA ILE A 89 -12.74 -3.12 9.15
C ILE A 89 -11.21 -3.07 8.90
N ASN A 90 -10.62 -1.87 8.79
CA ASN A 90 -9.17 -1.72 8.68
C ASN A 90 -8.50 -1.77 10.06
N ARG A 91 -7.78 -2.87 10.34
CA ARG A 91 -7.16 -3.15 11.64
C ARG A 91 -5.64 -3.34 11.50
N PRO A 92 -4.88 -2.26 11.24
CA PRO A 92 -3.44 -2.31 10.96
C PRO A 92 -2.62 -3.10 11.99
N GLU A 93 -3.02 -3.07 13.25
CA GLU A 93 -2.41 -3.80 14.35
C GLU A 93 -2.51 -5.33 14.21
N LEU A 94 -3.59 -5.85 13.62
CA LEU A 94 -3.81 -7.29 13.45
C LEU A 94 -3.08 -7.86 12.23
N TRP A 95 -2.77 -7.03 11.23
CA TRP A 95 -2.17 -7.50 9.97
C TRP A 95 -0.76 -8.06 10.15
N GLN A 96 -0.14 -7.83 11.30
CA GLN A 96 1.19 -8.35 11.67
C GLN A 96 1.14 -9.69 12.41
N ASP A 97 -0.03 -10.13 12.90
CA ASP A 97 -0.17 -11.32 13.74
C ASP A 97 -0.05 -12.63 12.96
N GLY A 98 -0.29 -12.59 11.65
CA GLY A 98 -0.22 -13.77 10.79
C GLY A 98 -0.62 -13.52 9.34
N PRO A 99 -0.43 -14.52 8.47
CA PRO A 99 -1.00 -14.51 7.12
C PRO A 99 -2.50 -14.80 7.18
N VAL A 100 -3.22 -14.41 6.14
CA VAL A 100 -4.65 -14.77 5.99
C VAL A 100 -4.81 -16.26 5.66
N TYR A 101 -3.84 -16.84 4.94
CA TYR A 101 -3.76 -18.28 4.73
C TYR A 101 -3.45 -18.98 6.06
N ILE A 102 -4.42 -19.73 6.59
CA ILE A 102 -4.31 -20.32 7.94
C ILE A 102 -3.27 -21.43 7.96
N GLN A 103 -2.27 -21.30 8.84
CA GLN A 103 -1.22 -22.31 9.02
C GLN A 103 -1.61 -23.43 9.99
N ASN A 104 -2.47 -23.13 10.97
CA ASN A 104 -2.92 -24.09 11.98
C ASN A 104 -4.44 -24.25 11.95
N THR A 105 -4.89 -25.35 11.34
CA THR A 105 -6.31 -25.70 11.22
C THR A 105 -6.80 -26.59 12.36
N SER A 106 -6.02 -26.79 13.42
CA SER A 106 -6.40 -27.65 14.57
C SER A 106 -7.25 -26.92 15.61
N SER A 107 -7.46 -25.60 15.45
CA SER A 107 -8.17 -24.74 16.39
C SER A 107 -9.20 -23.90 15.67
N VAL A 108 -10.47 -23.97 16.11
CA VAL A 108 -11.58 -23.17 15.57
C VAL A 108 -11.25 -21.67 15.64
N ASN A 109 -10.68 -21.19 16.75
CA ASN A 109 -10.32 -19.77 16.91
C ASN A 109 -9.16 -19.34 15.98
N SER A 110 -8.34 -20.29 15.53
CA SER A 110 -7.29 -20.02 14.54
C SER A 110 -7.86 -19.97 13.13
N ILE A 111 -8.92 -20.71 12.84
CA ILE A 111 -9.63 -20.71 11.55
C ILE A 111 -10.54 -19.48 11.43
N PHE A 112 -11.30 -19.17 12.48
CA PHE A 112 -12.31 -18.12 12.48
C PHE A 112 -11.92 -16.97 13.40
N ASN A 113 -11.34 -15.92 12.83
CA ASN A 113 -10.92 -14.71 13.54
C ASN A 113 -10.90 -13.49 12.62
N LEU A 114 -10.84 -12.30 13.21
CA LEU A 114 -10.89 -11.03 12.45
C LEU A 114 -9.81 -10.89 11.38
N LEU A 115 -8.65 -11.54 11.52
CA LEU A 115 -7.62 -11.54 10.48
C LEU A 115 -8.16 -12.18 9.20
N VAL A 116 -8.80 -13.35 9.29
CA VAL A 116 -9.37 -14.05 8.12
C VAL A 116 -10.48 -13.24 7.45
N TYR A 117 -11.40 -12.70 8.25
CA TYR A 117 -12.59 -12.01 7.75
C TYR A 117 -12.22 -10.64 7.18
N ASP A 118 -11.65 -9.78 8.02
CA ASP A 118 -11.47 -8.37 7.70
C ASP A 118 -10.30 -8.19 6.71
N LYS A 119 -9.15 -8.88 6.91
CA LYS A 119 -8.06 -8.83 5.93
C LYS A 119 -8.43 -9.55 4.64
N GLY A 120 -9.22 -10.63 4.70
CA GLY A 120 -9.75 -11.32 3.52
C GLY A 120 -10.57 -10.38 2.63
N ALA A 121 -11.47 -9.58 3.23
CA ALA A 121 -12.21 -8.56 2.50
C ALA A 121 -11.31 -7.43 1.95
N TRP A 122 -10.31 -7.00 2.74
CA TRP A 122 -9.32 -6.02 2.29
C TRP A 122 -8.46 -6.50 1.11
N ILE A 123 -8.16 -7.80 1.03
CA ILE A 123 -7.45 -8.39 -0.11
C ILE A 123 -8.29 -8.24 -1.39
N LEU A 124 -9.60 -8.47 -1.32
CA LEU A 124 -10.50 -8.26 -2.47
C LEU A 124 -10.63 -6.78 -2.84
N HIS A 125 -10.69 -5.89 -1.85
CA HIS A 125 -10.68 -4.44 -2.06
C HIS A 125 -9.39 -3.95 -2.77
N MET A 126 -8.22 -4.36 -2.28
CA MET A 126 -6.93 -4.06 -2.92
C MET A 126 -6.85 -4.67 -4.34
N LEU A 127 -7.37 -5.89 -4.52
CA LEU A 127 -7.40 -6.54 -5.82
C LEU A 127 -8.25 -5.76 -6.83
N ARG A 128 -9.42 -5.23 -6.43
CA ARG A 128 -10.29 -4.37 -7.26
C ARG A 128 -9.53 -3.16 -7.78
N HIS A 129 -8.69 -2.54 -6.95
CA HIS A 129 -7.82 -1.45 -7.38
C HIS A 129 -6.71 -1.92 -8.34
N VAL A 130 -6.02 -3.04 -8.04
CA VAL A 130 -4.90 -3.56 -8.83
C VAL A 130 -5.29 -3.98 -10.26
N VAL A 131 -6.46 -4.61 -10.41
CA VAL A 131 -6.94 -5.11 -11.71
C VAL A 131 -7.89 -4.15 -12.43
N GLY A 132 -8.41 -3.15 -11.71
CA GLY A 132 -9.45 -2.24 -12.17
C GLY A 132 -10.86 -2.82 -12.03
N ASP A 133 -11.84 -1.94 -11.82
CA ASP A 133 -13.22 -2.29 -11.44
C ASP A 133 -13.90 -3.26 -12.42
N SER A 134 -13.90 -2.96 -13.72
CA SER A 134 -14.55 -3.82 -14.72
C SER A 134 -13.90 -5.22 -14.80
N THR A 135 -12.58 -5.29 -14.68
CA THR A 135 -11.82 -6.56 -14.66
C THR A 135 -12.14 -7.36 -13.40
N PHE A 136 -12.22 -6.70 -12.25
CA PHE A 136 -12.55 -7.32 -10.97
C PHE A 136 -13.91 -8.02 -11.02
N TRP A 137 -14.93 -7.39 -11.60
CA TRP A 137 -16.24 -8.03 -11.75
C TRP A 137 -16.24 -9.16 -12.78
N ASN A 138 -15.40 -9.10 -13.80
CA ASN A 138 -15.17 -10.23 -14.70
C ASN A 138 -14.52 -11.41 -13.98
N ILE A 139 -13.57 -11.15 -13.07
CA ILE A 139 -12.93 -12.17 -12.21
C ILE A 139 -13.99 -12.86 -11.34
N PHE A 140 -14.88 -12.10 -10.68
CA PHE A 140 -15.94 -12.68 -9.84
C PHE A 140 -16.85 -13.62 -10.62
N ARG A 141 -17.25 -13.24 -11.84
CA ARG A 141 -18.05 -14.09 -12.73
C ARG A 141 -17.29 -15.34 -13.14
N ALA A 142 -16.05 -15.19 -13.58
CA ALA A 142 -15.21 -16.31 -14.01
C ALA A 142 -14.94 -17.29 -12.85
N TYR A 143 -14.71 -16.78 -11.63
CA TYR A 143 -14.52 -17.58 -10.43
C TYR A 143 -15.75 -18.41 -10.12
N ARG A 144 -16.94 -17.78 -10.11
CA ARG A 144 -18.21 -18.48 -9.96
C ARG A 144 -18.41 -19.57 -10.99
N ASP A 145 -18.20 -19.26 -12.27
CA ASP A 145 -18.50 -20.19 -13.35
C ASP A 145 -17.50 -21.37 -13.38
N ALA A 146 -16.23 -21.14 -13.03
CA ALA A 146 -15.20 -22.17 -13.00
C ALA A 146 -15.33 -23.15 -11.82
N HIS A 147 -15.86 -22.70 -10.68
CA HIS A 147 -15.96 -23.49 -9.45
C HIS A 147 -17.41 -23.73 -8.99
N TYR A 148 -18.38 -23.57 -9.89
CA TYR A 148 -19.79 -23.77 -9.59
C TYR A 148 -20.06 -25.15 -8.96
N MET A 149 -20.69 -25.17 -7.78
CA MET A 149 -20.99 -26.37 -7.00
C MET A 149 -19.74 -27.20 -6.66
N GLY A 150 -18.62 -26.53 -6.43
CA GLY A 150 -17.30 -27.15 -6.23
C GLY A 150 -16.51 -26.52 -5.10
N THR A 151 -15.22 -26.87 -5.07
CA THR A 151 -14.27 -26.32 -4.12
C THR A 151 -13.21 -25.46 -4.82
N ALA A 152 -12.58 -24.56 -4.08
CA ALA A 152 -11.49 -23.73 -4.57
C ALA A 152 -10.34 -23.59 -3.57
N THR A 153 -9.13 -23.51 -4.10
CA THR A 153 -7.94 -23.10 -3.37
C THR A 153 -7.58 -21.64 -3.68
N THR A 154 -6.73 -21.04 -2.85
CA THR A 154 -6.17 -19.70 -3.10
C THR A 154 -5.48 -19.65 -4.46
N GLU A 155 -4.76 -20.71 -4.83
CA GLU A 155 -4.06 -20.84 -6.10
C GLU A 155 -5.03 -20.89 -7.29
N ASP A 156 -6.21 -21.49 -7.13
CA ASP A 156 -7.22 -21.52 -8.19
C ASP A 156 -7.84 -20.14 -8.41
N PHE A 157 -8.19 -19.44 -7.32
CA PHE A 157 -8.66 -18.06 -7.41
C PHE A 157 -7.58 -17.15 -8.03
N GLN A 158 -6.32 -17.30 -7.64
CA GLN A 158 -5.20 -16.57 -8.24
C GLN A 158 -5.12 -16.82 -9.76
N LYS A 159 -5.16 -18.07 -10.21
CA LYS A 159 -5.09 -18.40 -11.66
C LYS A 159 -6.22 -17.71 -12.44
N ILE A 160 -7.43 -17.65 -11.87
CA ILE A 160 -8.57 -16.97 -12.51
C ILE A 160 -8.32 -15.47 -12.56
N CYS A 161 -7.82 -14.86 -11.48
CA CYS A 161 -7.44 -13.45 -11.47
C CYS A 161 -6.40 -13.13 -12.56
N GLU A 162 -5.34 -13.94 -12.67
CA GLU A 162 -4.29 -13.75 -13.66
C GLU A 162 -4.79 -13.97 -15.09
N SER A 163 -5.61 -15.00 -15.32
CA SER A 163 -6.21 -15.32 -16.62
C SER A 163 -7.11 -14.19 -17.15
N VAL A 164 -7.99 -13.66 -16.29
CA VAL A 164 -8.94 -12.62 -16.68
C VAL A 164 -8.28 -11.25 -16.80
N SER A 165 -7.35 -10.92 -15.90
CA SER A 165 -6.69 -9.61 -15.90
C SER A 165 -5.52 -9.49 -16.88
N GLY A 166 -4.96 -10.63 -17.32
CA GLY A 166 -3.72 -10.67 -18.11
C GLY A 166 -2.48 -10.19 -17.34
N LYS A 167 -2.58 -10.00 -16.02
CA LYS A 167 -1.48 -9.56 -15.15
C LYS A 167 -0.92 -10.75 -14.38
N SER A 168 0.39 -10.75 -14.14
CA SER A 168 0.96 -11.64 -13.11
C SER A 168 0.66 -11.04 -11.72
N LEU A 169 0.05 -11.85 -10.86
CA LEU A 169 -0.39 -11.50 -9.52
C LEU A 169 0.27 -12.36 -8.44
N ASP A 170 1.23 -13.21 -8.80
CA ASP A 170 2.06 -13.95 -7.84
C ASP A 170 2.61 -13.06 -6.71
N TRP A 171 3.10 -11.86 -7.03
CA TRP A 171 3.56 -10.90 -6.01
C TRP A 171 2.44 -10.48 -5.05
N PHE A 172 1.22 -10.30 -5.56
CA PHE A 172 0.07 -9.81 -4.80
C PHE A 172 -0.39 -10.89 -3.82
N PHE A 173 -0.66 -12.09 -4.30
CA PHE A 173 -1.09 -13.21 -3.45
C PHE A 173 0.00 -13.58 -2.44
N ARG A 174 1.27 -13.64 -2.87
CA ARG A 174 2.39 -13.88 -1.94
C ARG A 174 2.46 -12.84 -0.83
N GLN A 175 2.36 -11.55 -1.15
CA GLN A 175 2.47 -10.48 -0.16
C GLN A 175 1.26 -10.41 0.76
N TRP A 176 0.05 -10.53 0.22
CA TRP A 176 -1.16 -10.19 0.96
C TRP A 176 -1.90 -11.39 1.55
N VAL A 177 -1.79 -12.57 0.93
CA VAL A 177 -2.44 -13.81 1.41
C VAL A 177 -1.47 -14.64 2.26
N TYR A 178 -0.29 -14.96 1.72
CA TYR A 178 0.64 -15.91 2.33
C TYR A 178 1.65 -15.28 3.30
N ASN A 179 1.87 -13.97 3.23
CA ASN A 179 2.78 -13.25 4.12
C ASN A 179 2.03 -12.33 5.09
N THR A 180 2.78 -11.83 6.07
CA THR A 180 2.28 -10.92 7.10
C THR A 180 2.67 -9.47 6.80
N GLY A 181 2.04 -8.55 7.50
CA GLY A 181 2.38 -7.13 7.48
C GLY A 181 1.75 -6.35 6.33
N MET A 182 2.20 -5.09 6.26
CA MET A 182 1.76 -4.06 5.33
C MET A 182 2.89 -3.01 5.22
N PRO A 183 2.90 -2.14 4.19
CA PRO A 183 3.81 -1.02 4.13
C PRO A 183 3.54 0.00 5.25
N ASP A 184 4.61 0.47 5.89
CA ASP A 184 4.61 1.66 6.75
C ASP A 184 5.25 2.80 5.96
N TYR A 185 4.43 3.56 5.25
CA TYR A 185 4.90 4.64 4.40
C TYR A 185 5.30 5.85 5.23
N LYS A 186 6.54 6.27 5.01
CA LYS A 186 6.97 7.63 5.28
C LYS A 186 6.99 8.38 3.96
N VAL A 187 6.10 9.36 3.85
CA VAL A 187 5.92 10.16 2.65
C VAL A 187 6.65 11.46 2.81
N SER A 188 7.42 11.84 1.80
CA SER A 188 8.06 13.14 1.78
C SER A 188 7.98 13.73 0.39
N TRP A 189 7.77 15.04 0.30
CA TRP A 189 7.63 15.70 -0.99
C TRP A 189 8.12 17.12 -0.93
N ARG A 190 8.49 17.64 -2.11
CA ARG A 190 8.90 19.03 -2.31
C ARG A 190 8.46 19.52 -3.66
N ARG A 191 8.22 20.82 -3.77
CA ARG A 191 8.06 21.50 -5.05
C ARG A 191 9.25 22.39 -5.34
N ARG A 192 9.53 22.60 -6.63
CA ARG A 192 10.54 23.54 -7.10
C ARG A 192 10.01 24.28 -8.31
N LYS A 193 10.13 25.62 -8.30
CA LYS A 193 9.84 26.43 -9.48
C LYS A 193 10.92 26.23 -10.53
N THR A 194 10.53 25.86 -11.76
CA THR A 194 11.43 25.58 -12.89
C THR A 194 11.26 26.57 -14.04
N GLY A 195 10.22 27.40 -14.02
CA GLY A 195 9.95 28.46 -15.00
C GLY A 195 8.95 29.48 -14.46
N VAL A 196 8.44 30.37 -15.32
CA VAL A 196 7.47 31.41 -14.90
C VAL A 196 6.21 30.78 -14.28
N SER A 197 5.66 29.77 -14.96
CA SER A 197 4.51 28.96 -14.54
C SER A 197 4.85 27.49 -14.29
N ASN A 198 6.09 27.08 -14.50
CA ASN A 198 6.47 25.66 -14.44
C ASN A 198 6.96 25.29 -13.04
N TRP A 199 6.45 24.18 -12.54
CA TRP A 199 6.78 23.61 -11.24
C TRP A 199 7.11 22.14 -11.40
N GLN A 200 8.05 21.69 -10.59
CA GLN A 200 8.39 20.28 -10.43
C GLN A 200 8.01 19.83 -9.04
N LEU A 201 7.29 18.72 -8.93
CA LEU A 201 6.99 18.01 -7.69
C LEU A 201 7.90 16.78 -7.62
N THR A 202 8.67 16.65 -6.54
CA THR A 202 9.37 15.41 -6.20
C THR A 202 8.66 14.76 -5.02
N LEU A 203 8.16 13.55 -5.19
CA LEU A 203 7.56 12.70 -4.17
C LEU A 203 8.53 11.55 -3.86
N VAL A 204 8.74 11.25 -2.59
CA VAL A 204 9.48 10.07 -2.13
C VAL A 204 8.58 9.26 -1.21
N LEU A 205 8.40 7.99 -1.55
CA LEU A 205 7.76 6.98 -0.70
C LEU A 205 8.85 6.10 -0.09
N ASP A 206 9.02 6.20 1.23
CA ASP A 206 9.89 5.32 2.01
C ASP A 206 9.04 4.25 2.71
N GLN A 207 9.33 2.97 2.47
CA GLN A 207 8.75 1.86 3.22
C GLN A 207 9.61 1.57 4.46
N MET A 208 9.06 1.83 5.65
CA MET A 208 9.79 1.86 6.93
C MET A 208 9.63 0.60 7.78
N GLN A 209 8.79 -0.35 7.38
CA GLN A 209 8.52 -1.55 8.15
C GLN A 209 9.78 -2.43 8.30
N SER A 210 10.01 -2.93 9.52
CA SER A 210 11.26 -3.61 9.90
C SER A 210 11.28 -5.11 9.64
N LYS A 211 10.12 -5.75 9.44
CA LYS A 211 9.96 -7.21 9.48
C LYS A 211 9.50 -7.89 8.20
N THR A 212 9.39 -7.19 7.07
CA THR A 212 8.82 -7.78 5.85
C THR A 212 9.48 -7.28 4.58
N ASN A 213 9.45 -8.13 3.55
CA ASN A 213 9.85 -7.79 2.20
C ASN A 213 9.13 -6.53 1.71
N ARG A 214 9.75 -5.81 0.78
CA ARG A 214 9.19 -4.63 0.09
C ARG A 214 7.81 -4.98 -0.45
N PHE A 215 6.81 -4.13 -0.21
CA PHE A 215 5.48 -4.26 -0.81
C PHE A 215 5.46 -3.65 -2.20
N LYS A 216 4.60 -4.16 -3.06
CA LYS A 216 4.34 -3.58 -4.38
C LYS A 216 2.90 -3.19 -4.43
N MET A 217 2.58 -1.97 -4.86
CA MET A 217 1.22 -1.55 -5.13
C MET A 217 1.18 -0.39 -6.14
N PRO A 218 0.14 -0.33 -7.00
CA PRO A 218 -0.30 0.96 -7.53
C PRO A 218 -0.76 1.83 -6.35
N VAL A 219 -0.27 3.07 -6.27
CA VAL A 219 -0.60 4.03 -5.23
C VAL A 219 -1.13 5.29 -5.89
N ASP A 220 -2.36 5.65 -5.52
CA ASP A 220 -2.99 6.88 -5.98
C ASP A 220 -2.39 8.08 -5.24
N ILE A 221 -2.06 9.14 -5.96
CA ILE A 221 -1.50 10.37 -5.42
C ILE A 221 -2.39 11.52 -5.90
N LEU A 222 -3.21 12.05 -5.00
CA LEU A 222 -3.95 13.28 -5.25
C LEU A 222 -2.97 14.45 -5.07
N VAL A 223 -2.73 15.20 -6.13
CA VAL A 223 -1.94 16.43 -6.09
C VAL A 223 -2.91 17.59 -6.19
N GLN A 224 -2.95 18.41 -5.14
CA GLN A 224 -3.70 19.65 -5.14
C GLN A 224 -2.84 20.74 -5.75
N LEU A 225 -3.27 21.31 -6.87
CA LEU A 225 -2.58 22.42 -7.55
C LEU A 225 -3.23 23.75 -7.17
N GLU A 226 -2.69 24.85 -7.70
CA GLU A 226 -3.16 26.19 -7.37
C GLU A 226 -4.67 26.37 -7.67
N ASN A 227 -5.12 25.92 -8.84
CA ASN A 227 -6.49 26.14 -9.32
C ASN A 227 -7.23 24.84 -9.68
N SER A 228 -6.58 23.68 -9.54
CA SER A 228 -7.12 22.39 -9.96
C SER A 228 -6.50 21.26 -9.13
N ASP A 229 -7.10 20.07 -9.17
CA ASP A 229 -6.53 18.87 -8.56
C ASP A 229 -6.33 17.81 -9.63
N THR A 230 -5.36 16.92 -9.43
CA THR A 230 -5.15 15.77 -10.30
C THR A 230 -4.80 14.52 -9.52
N LEU A 231 -5.30 13.37 -9.97
CA LEU A 231 -4.95 12.07 -9.43
C LEU A 231 -3.90 11.41 -10.31
N ILE A 232 -2.80 10.93 -9.72
CA ILE A 232 -1.72 10.25 -10.43
C ILE A 232 -1.50 8.89 -9.77
N VAL A 233 -1.46 7.82 -10.57
CA VAL A 233 -1.13 6.49 -10.07
C VAL A 233 0.37 6.23 -10.23
N VAL A 234 1.06 5.93 -9.14
CA VAL A 234 2.47 5.51 -9.16
C VAL A 234 2.60 4.03 -8.83
N GLN A 235 3.60 3.36 -9.40
CA GLN A 235 3.90 1.96 -9.09
C GLN A 235 5.02 1.91 -8.05
N ASP A 236 4.64 1.81 -6.77
CA ASP A 236 5.63 1.64 -5.69
C ASP A 236 6.07 0.17 -5.59
N SER A 237 7.37 -0.04 -5.44
CA SER A 237 7.96 -1.38 -5.39
C SER A 237 9.32 -1.45 -4.69
N LEU A 238 9.85 -0.31 -4.20
CA LEU A 238 11.17 -0.20 -3.59
C LEU A 238 11.06 0.23 -2.12
N LEU A 239 12.14 0.07 -1.36
CA LEU A 239 12.17 0.55 0.04
C LEU A 239 12.17 2.08 0.13
N SER A 240 12.67 2.73 -0.89
CA SER A 240 12.69 4.18 -1.03
C SER A 240 12.59 4.45 -2.53
N GLN A 241 11.48 5.04 -2.97
CA GLN A 241 11.19 5.29 -4.37
C GLN A 241 10.87 6.76 -4.60
N GLU A 242 11.58 7.39 -5.53
CA GLU A 242 11.37 8.78 -5.93
C GLU A 242 10.55 8.86 -7.21
N PHE A 243 9.58 9.76 -7.24
CA PHE A 243 8.72 10.09 -8.37
C PHE A 243 8.80 11.59 -8.63
N VAL A 244 8.95 11.97 -9.91
CA VAL A 244 9.08 13.37 -10.31
C VAL A 244 7.98 13.70 -11.32
N PHE A 245 7.23 14.76 -11.03
CA PHE A 245 6.15 15.26 -11.88
C PHE A 245 6.39 16.72 -12.22
N ASN A 246 5.92 17.15 -13.39
CA ASN A 246 5.99 18.54 -13.81
C ASN A 246 4.57 19.08 -14.03
N PHE A 247 4.32 20.29 -13.54
CA PHE A 247 3.03 20.97 -13.59
C PHE A 247 3.20 22.39 -14.11
N ASN A 248 2.16 22.92 -14.76
CA ASN A 248 2.08 24.32 -15.18
C ASN A 248 1.40 25.22 -14.12
N GLU A 249 1.18 24.66 -12.92
CA GLU A 249 0.58 25.29 -11.76
C GLU A 249 1.36 24.85 -10.52
N MET A 250 1.31 25.64 -9.45
CA MET A 250 2.02 25.33 -8.22
C MET A 250 1.33 24.16 -7.49
N PRO A 251 2.05 23.06 -7.17
CA PRO A 251 1.53 22.02 -6.27
C PRO A 251 1.43 22.58 -4.86
N LYS A 252 0.23 22.61 -4.28
CA LYS A 252 -0.06 23.08 -2.93
C LYS A 252 0.11 21.99 -1.89
N ASP A 253 -0.38 20.80 -2.18
CA ASP A 253 -0.35 19.66 -1.25
C ASP A 253 -0.43 18.34 -2.02
N ILE A 254 -0.16 17.24 -1.31
CA ILE A 254 -0.42 15.89 -1.79
C ILE A 254 -1.18 15.05 -0.76
N THR A 255 -2.04 14.17 -1.22
CA THR A 255 -2.64 13.10 -0.42
C THR A 255 -2.34 11.77 -1.09
N VAL A 256 -1.68 10.87 -0.35
CA VAL A 256 -1.37 9.52 -0.80
C VAL A 256 -2.51 8.59 -0.43
N ASP A 257 -3.01 7.89 -1.45
CA ASP A 257 -4.12 6.95 -1.44
C ASP A 257 -5.37 7.54 -0.77
N PRO A 258 -5.96 8.59 -1.37
CA PRO A 258 -7.02 9.41 -0.77
C PRO A 258 -8.28 8.61 -0.43
N ASP A 259 -8.59 7.58 -1.24
CA ASP A 259 -9.76 6.71 -1.04
C ASP A 259 -9.42 5.43 -0.27
N ASN A 260 -8.19 5.33 0.23
CA ASN A 260 -7.68 4.25 1.06
C ASN A 260 -7.80 2.85 0.43
N TRP A 261 -7.35 2.69 -0.81
CA TRP A 261 -7.33 1.41 -1.53
C TRP A 261 -6.34 0.39 -0.98
N ILE A 262 -5.38 0.80 -0.13
CA ILE A 262 -4.24 -0.01 0.27
C ILE A 262 -4.18 -0.15 1.80
N LEU A 263 -4.00 -1.39 2.28
CA LEU A 263 -3.59 -1.63 3.66
C LEU A 263 -2.21 -1.03 3.92
N LYS A 264 -2.15 0.00 4.76
CA LYS A 264 -0.92 0.75 5.05
C LYS A 264 -1.01 1.51 6.37
N THR A 265 0.15 1.90 6.90
CA THR A 265 0.25 3.11 7.73
C THR A 265 0.96 4.19 6.94
N ILE A 266 0.63 5.45 7.24
CA ILE A 266 1.22 6.59 6.55
C ILE A 266 1.61 7.68 7.54
N ARG A 267 2.79 8.26 7.33
CA ARG A 267 3.31 9.41 8.06
C ARG A 267 3.88 10.38 7.04
N TYR A 268 3.40 11.62 7.10
CA TYR A 268 3.95 12.68 6.26
C TYR A 268 5.13 13.33 6.97
N SER A 269 6.24 13.41 6.26
CA SER A 269 7.44 14.17 6.60
C SER A 269 7.60 15.21 5.51
N SER A 270 7.09 16.43 5.73
CA SER A 270 7.09 17.47 4.71
C SER A 270 8.49 18.01 4.47
N ILE A 271 8.78 18.32 3.20
CA ILE A 271 10.04 18.92 2.75
C ILE A 271 9.80 20.19 1.91
N ASP A 272 8.65 20.83 2.08
CA ASP A 272 8.41 22.12 1.45
C ASP A 272 8.96 23.25 2.37
N PRO A 273 10.01 23.98 1.95
CA PRO A 273 10.55 25.09 2.73
C PRO A 273 9.57 26.27 2.88
N ASP A 274 8.56 26.39 2.01
CA ASP A 274 7.55 27.46 2.06
C ASP A 274 6.33 27.08 2.91
N VAL A 275 6.02 25.78 3.06
CA VAL A 275 4.89 25.28 3.89
C VAL A 275 5.33 25.00 5.34
N GLY A 276 6.62 25.13 5.65
CA GLY A 276 7.11 25.14 7.02
C GLY A 276 7.12 23.76 7.67
N TYR A 277 8.01 22.88 7.25
CA TYR A 277 8.59 21.89 8.16
C TYR A 277 9.97 21.44 7.72
N LEU A 278 10.71 20.95 8.70
CA LEU A 278 12.08 20.48 8.60
C LEU A 278 12.02 18.96 8.50
N PRO A 279 12.92 18.31 7.78
CA PRO A 279 12.97 16.85 7.83
C PRO A 279 13.06 16.38 9.29
N ASP A 280 12.54 15.21 9.62
CA ASP A 280 12.55 14.64 10.99
C ASP A 280 13.84 13.84 11.27
N ARG A 281 14.62 13.55 10.22
CA ARG A 281 15.91 12.87 10.27
C ARG A 281 16.85 13.44 9.22
N PHE A 282 18.13 13.17 9.38
CA PHE A 282 19.10 13.40 8.32
C PHE A 282 18.80 12.47 7.12
N LEU A 283 18.87 12.99 5.90
CA LEU A 283 18.71 12.19 4.68
C LEU A 283 19.60 12.74 3.56
N LEU A 284 20.08 11.82 2.71
CA LEU A 284 20.72 12.10 1.45
C LEU A 284 19.91 11.48 0.31
N SER A 285 19.41 12.30 -0.63
CA SER A 285 18.58 11.81 -1.74
C SER A 285 19.34 10.83 -2.63
N VAL A 286 18.61 10.13 -3.50
CA VAL A 286 19.26 9.35 -4.56
C VAL A 286 19.94 10.32 -5.53
N PRO A 287 21.23 10.11 -5.88
CA PRO A 287 21.92 10.96 -6.84
C PRO A 287 21.35 10.77 -8.26
N TYR A 288 21.11 11.87 -8.97
CA TYR A 288 20.59 11.87 -10.34
C TYR A 288 21.26 12.95 -11.23
N PRO A 289 21.60 12.66 -12.50
CA PRO A 289 21.59 11.32 -13.10
C PRO A 289 22.64 10.41 -12.42
N ASN A 290 22.48 9.09 -12.52
CA ASN A 290 23.46 8.12 -12.02
C ASN A 290 23.28 6.77 -12.75
N PRO A 291 24.18 6.37 -13.67
CA PRO A 291 25.46 7.02 -13.99
C PRO A 291 25.32 8.42 -14.57
N PHE A 292 26.35 9.25 -14.42
CA PHE A 292 26.36 10.63 -14.92
C PHE A 292 27.62 10.95 -15.72
N ASN A 293 27.49 11.94 -16.59
CA ASN A 293 28.59 12.63 -17.27
C ASN A 293 28.48 14.13 -16.90
N ALA A 294 29.60 14.80 -16.68
CA ALA A 294 29.74 16.17 -16.16
C ALA A 294 29.36 16.39 -14.68
N SER A 295 28.10 16.24 -14.28
CA SER A 295 27.68 16.52 -12.89
C SER A 295 26.57 15.59 -12.40
N VAL A 296 26.45 15.46 -11.08
CA VAL A 296 25.38 14.72 -10.40
C VAL A 296 24.71 15.61 -9.38
N ARG A 297 23.39 15.53 -9.26
CA ARG A 297 22.60 16.28 -8.28
C ARG A 297 22.06 15.34 -7.22
N LEU A 298 21.99 15.87 -6.01
CA LEU A 298 21.39 15.22 -4.85
C LEU A 298 20.91 16.29 -3.88
N SER A 299 20.09 15.90 -2.92
CA SER A 299 19.51 16.80 -1.95
C SER A 299 19.83 16.33 -0.55
N VAL A 300 20.22 17.28 0.29
CA VAL A 300 20.58 17.09 1.69
C VAL A 300 19.42 17.57 2.54
N TYR A 301 19.03 16.77 3.52
CA TYR A 301 17.91 17.05 4.42
C TYR A 301 18.42 17.05 5.86
N LEU A 302 18.29 18.17 6.56
CA LEU A 302 18.75 18.34 7.94
C LEU A 302 17.60 18.68 8.89
N PRO A 303 17.37 17.88 9.95
CA PRO A 303 16.22 18.07 10.83
C PRO A 303 16.32 19.27 11.76
N PHE A 304 17.55 19.67 12.04
CA PHE A 304 17.90 20.86 12.81
C PHE A 304 19.20 21.41 12.23
N ASP A 305 19.57 22.62 12.66
CA ASP A 305 20.83 23.24 12.24
C ASP A 305 21.98 22.35 12.68
N ALA A 306 22.79 21.90 11.73
CA ALA A 306 23.81 20.89 11.97
C ALA A 306 25.02 21.15 11.09
N ASP A 307 26.20 21.13 11.69
CA ASP A 307 27.46 21.10 10.96
C ASP A 307 27.56 19.78 10.20
N SER A 308 27.46 19.85 8.87
CA SER A 308 27.46 18.67 8.02
C SER A 308 28.58 18.78 7.00
N LYS A 309 29.26 17.67 6.73
CA LYS A 309 30.25 17.59 5.65
C LYS A 309 29.76 16.59 4.62
N ILE A 310 29.91 16.96 3.36
CA ILE A 310 29.75 16.03 2.24
C ILE A 310 31.14 15.63 1.78
N THR A 311 31.41 14.33 1.77
CA THR A 311 32.69 13.76 1.39
C THR A 311 32.49 12.77 0.26
N VAL A 312 33.43 12.76 -0.70
CA VAL A 312 33.40 11.82 -1.82
C VAL A 312 34.62 10.93 -1.71
N TYR A 313 34.41 9.62 -1.79
CA TYR A 313 35.46 8.60 -1.74
C TYR A 313 35.51 7.80 -3.04
N ASP A 314 36.70 7.38 -3.45
CA ASP A 314 36.84 6.33 -4.46
C ASP A 314 36.53 4.95 -3.87
N ILE A 315 36.46 3.93 -4.73
CA ILE A 315 36.11 2.56 -4.31
C ILE A 315 37.11 1.91 -3.35
N ASN A 316 38.32 2.47 -3.24
CA ASN A 316 39.34 2.02 -2.30
C ASN A 316 39.23 2.75 -0.95
N GLY A 317 38.20 3.59 -0.77
CA GLY A 317 37.97 4.36 0.46
C GLY A 317 38.89 5.59 0.60
N ARG A 318 39.59 6.01 -0.48
CA ARG A 318 40.39 7.23 -0.44
C ARG A 318 39.50 8.44 -0.68
N LEU A 319 39.64 9.46 0.17
CA LEU A 319 38.95 10.73 0.03
C LEU A 319 39.40 11.43 -1.26
N VAL A 320 38.46 11.75 -2.15
CA VAL A 320 38.72 12.43 -3.43
C VAL A 320 38.16 13.84 -3.48
N ASP A 321 37.13 14.15 -2.68
CA ASP A 321 36.59 15.51 -2.59
C ASP A 321 35.90 15.75 -1.23
N ARG A 322 35.82 17.02 -0.82
CA ARG A 322 35.14 17.46 0.39
C ARG A 322 34.44 18.80 0.16
N ILE A 323 33.15 18.82 0.48
CA ILE A 323 32.33 20.02 0.50
C ILE A 323 31.90 20.26 1.96
N GLN A 324 32.49 21.27 2.59
CA GLN A 324 32.13 21.67 3.95
C GLN A 324 30.86 22.52 3.90
N LEU A 325 29.84 22.17 4.67
CA LEU A 325 28.54 22.82 4.61
C LEU A 325 28.05 23.14 6.03
N TYR A 326 28.09 24.43 6.41
CA TYR A 326 27.16 24.89 7.45
C TYR A 326 25.78 25.00 6.81
N ARG A 327 24.80 24.28 7.34
CA ARG A 327 23.47 24.25 6.75
C ARG A 327 22.42 24.42 7.85
N GLN A 328 21.54 25.37 7.60
CA GLN A 328 20.31 25.49 8.35
C GLN A 328 19.46 24.24 8.10
N LYS A 329 18.67 23.91 9.12
CA LYS A 329 17.57 22.97 9.07
C LYS A 329 16.75 23.14 7.79
N GLY A 330 16.35 22.04 7.16
CA GLY A 330 15.58 22.04 5.91
C GLY A 330 16.24 21.23 4.79
N CYS A 331 15.86 21.54 3.55
CA CYS A 331 16.37 20.89 2.35
C CYS A 331 17.36 21.81 1.61
N SER A 332 18.47 21.26 1.15
CA SER A 332 19.43 21.95 0.28
C SER A 332 19.81 21.07 -0.89
N ASP A 333 19.67 21.60 -2.10
CA ASP A 333 20.20 20.95 -3.30
C ASP A 333 21.72 21.08 -3.35
N LEU A 334 22.36 20.01 -3.80
CA LEU A 334 23.79 19.90 -4.01
C LEU A 334 24.03 19.39 -5.44
N GLU A 335 24.86 20.09 -6.19
CA GLU A 335 25.41 19.61 -7.45
C GLU A 335 26.90 19.34 -7.26
N TRP A 336 27.32 18.11 -7.55
CA TRP A 336 28.72 17.71 -7.51
C TRP A 336 29.25 17.53 -8.94
N THR A 337 30.42 18.13 -9.20
CA THR A 337 31.12 18.04 -10.48
C THR A 337 32.53 17.48 -10.23
N PRO A 338 32.85 16.26 -10.69
CA PRO A 338 34.19 15.68 -10.54
C PRO A 338 35.25 16.51 -11.27
N VAL A 339 36.30 16.92 -10.55
CA VAL A 339 37.46 17.62 -11.10
C VAL A 339 38.66 16.68 -11.12
N ASN A 340 39.24 16.44 -12.29
CA ASN A 340 40.44 15.60 -12.48
C ASN A 340 40.31 14.14 -11.97
N LEU A 341 39.08 13.61 -11.93
CA LEU A 341 38.83 12.21 -11.56
C LEU A 341 38.69 11.30 -12.81
N PRO A 342 39.14 10.04 -12.75
CA PRO A 342 38.87 9.04 -13.79
C PRO A 342 37.39 8.62 -13.77
N SER A 343 36.91 7.99 -14.85
CA SER A 343 35.62 7.30 -14.81
C SER A 343 35.66 6.16 -13.78
N GLY A 344 34.57 5.96 -13.05
CA GLY A 344 34.55 4.95 -12.01
C GLY A 344 33.39 5.08 -11.03
N VAL A 345 33.41 4.20 -10.03
CA VAL A 345 32.45 4.20 -8.93
C VAL A 345 33.01 5.02 -7.77
N TYR A 346 32.19 5.89 -7.23
CA TYR A 346 32.48 6.71 -6.06
C TYR A 346 31.37 6.56 -5.03
N VAL A 347 31.66 6.96 -3.79
CA VAL A 347 30.71 7.01 -2.69
C VAL A 347 30.65 8.43 -2.18
N ILE A 348 29.48 9.07 -2.29
CA ILE A 348 29.20 10.36 -1.66
C ILE A 348 28.58 10.12 -0.30
N ARG A 349 29.10 10.77 0.74
CA ARG A 349 28.63 10.63 2.12
C ARG A 349 28.17 11.96 2.69
N LEU A 350 27.13 11.92 3.50
CA LEU A 350 26.72 12.97 4.42
C LEU A 350 27.13 12.53 5.82
N GLU A 351 28.06 13.25 6.41
CA GLU A 351 28.61 12.97 7.74
C GLU A 351 28.39 14.16 8.66
N ASN A 352 27.94 13.89 9.89
CA ASN A 352 27.93 14.83 11.01
C ASN A 352 27.94 14.05 12.34
N ASP A 353 27.83 14.74 13.47
CA ASP A 353 27.87 14.10 14.79
C ASP A 353 26.72 13.10 15.05
N TRP A 354 25.66 13.15 14.24
CA TRP A 354 24.45 12.35 14.41
C TRP A 354 24.23 11.31 13.31
N THR A 355 24.89 11.43 12.16
CA THR A 355 24.63 10.56 11.02
C THR A 355 25.84 10.35 10.12
N ASP A 356 25.77 9.24 9.38
CA ASP A 356 26.72 8.87 8.34
C ASP A 356 25.95 8.13 7.23
N PHE A 357 25.41 8.90 6.27
CA PHE A 357 24.72 8.35 5.10
C PHE A 357 25.65 8.26 3.91
N ALA A 358 25.54 7.20 3.13
CA ALA A 358 26.31 7.01 1.91
C ALA A 358 25.41 6.71 0.70
N ARG A 359 25.80 7.22 -0.47
CA ARG A 359 25.21 6.89 -1.77
C ARG A 359 26.30 6.55 -2.77
N LYS A 360 26.07 5.49 -3.54
CA LYS A 360 26.93 5.13 -4.67
C LYS A 360 26.63 6.06 -5.85
N ILE A 361 27.67 6.60 -6.47
CA ILE A 361 27.60 7.33 -7.75
C ILE A 361 28.54 6.70 -8.76
N VAL A 362 28.17 6.75 -10.04
CA VAL A 362 28.94 6.19 -11.16
C VAL A 362 29.24 7.31 -12.15
N TYR A 363 30.50 7.71 -12.23
CA TYR A 363 30.96 8.74 -13.14
C TYR A 363 31.47 8.13 -14.44
N LEU A 364 30.93 8.61 -15.56
CA LEU A 364 31.30 8.24 -16.92
C LEU A 364 31.85 9.49 -17.62
N LYS A 365 33.06 9.40 -18.17
CA LYS A 365 33.75 10.53 -18.82
C LYS A 365 33.56 10.45 -20.32
#